data_AF-A0A2E7SB54-F1
#
_entry.id   AF-A0A2E7SB54-F1
#
_cell.length_a   1.000
_cell.length_b   1.000
_cell.length_c   1.000
_cell.angle_alpha   90.00
_cell.angle_beta   90.00
_cell.angle_gamma   90.00
#
_symmetry.space_group_name_H-M   'P 1'
#
loop_
_entity.id
_entity.type
_entity.pdbx_description
1 polymer ?
#
loop_
_entity_poly.entity_id
_entity_poly.type
_entity_poly.pdbx_seq_one_letter_code
_entity_poly.pdbx_strand_id
1 'polypeptide(L)'
;MIGEVAAVLSALKVLNEGLSTLKESAGHAASLQSLVGKWGEASEKYRDVERSKAGAMSYKEALAMESAKRQLENFDRQFKDICLIQGQGDLYTSVKNRMEESRLAHEKEVAKIKLRRKEIRKNLNLAGTVAFAWVVFMAFVWAFVWIVENSPD
;
A
#
# COMPACT_ATOMS: atom_id res chain seq x y z
N MET A 1 -6.75 -16.49 -4.71
CA MET A 1 -6.70 -15.34 -3.81
C MET A 1 -5.68 -14.40 -4.40
N ILE A 2 -6.07 -13.17 -4.71
CA ILE A 2 -5.10 -12.11 -4.99
C ILE A 2 -4.14 -12.02 -3.80
N GLY A 3 -2.83 -11.97 -4.04
CA GLY A 3 -1.81 -11.97 -2.98
C GLY A 3 -2.02 -10.86 -1.93
N GLU A 4 -2.67 -9.76 -2.33
CA GLU A 4 -3.06 -8.65 -1.46
C GLU A 4 -4.11 -9.06 -0.42
N VAL A 5 -5.17 -9.81 -0.81
CA VAL A 5 -6.18 -10.34 0.12
C VAL A 5 -5.55 -11.36 1.07
N ALA A 6 -4.64 -12.20 0.57
CA ALA A 6 -3.91 -13.16 1.41
C ALA A 6 -3.00 -12.46 2.45
N ALA A 7 -2.41 -11.32 2.10
CA ALA A 7 -1.61 -10.51 3.03
C ALA A 7 -2.47 -9.85 4.13
N VAL A 8 -3.71 -9.45 3.82
CA VAL A 8 -4.66 -8.99 4.84
C VAL A 8 -5.02 -10.13 5.78
N LEU A 9 -5.37 -11.31 5.24
CA LEU A 9 -5.73 -12.47 6.04
C LEU A 9 -4.59 -12.99 6.93
N SER A 10 -3.34 -12.93 6.47
CA SER A 10 -2.19 -13.31 7.29
C SER A 10 -1.94 -12.32 8.43
N ALA A 11 -2.04 -11.01 8.16
CA ALA A 11 -1.94 -9.97 9.20
C ALA A 11 -3.04 -10.12 10.25
N LEU A 12 -4.27 -10.45 9.83
CA LEU A 12 -5.39 -10.71 10.72
C LEU A 12 -5.22 -11.96 11.56
N LYS A 13 -4.64 -13.03 11.01
CA LYS A 13 -4.34 -14.23 11.77
C LYS A 13 -3.38 -13.91 12.92
N VAL A 14 -2.35 -13.12 12.65
CA VAL A 14 -1.39 -12.65 13.68
C VAL A 14 -2.07 -11.75 14.71
N LEU A 15 -3.02 -10.91 14.29
CA LEU A 15 -3.82 -10.11 15.21
C LEU A 15 -4.70 -10.98 16.11
N ASN A 16 -5.35 -11.99 15.55
CA ASN A 16 -6.22 -12.88 16.30
C ASN A 16 -5.43 -13.73 17.31
N GLU A 17 -4.26 -14.25 16.90
CA GLU A 17 -3.34 -14.98 17.79
C GLU A 17 -2.81 -14.07 18.90
N GLY A 18 -2.36 -12.85 18.56
CA GLY A 18 -1.86 -11.91 19.56
C GLY A 18 -2.94 -11.37 20.50
N LEU A 19 -4.18 -11.26 20.04
CA LEU A 19 -5.32 -10.89 20.88
C LEU A 19 -5.65 -11.98 21.91
N SER A 20 -5.55 -13.26 21.53
CA SER A 20 -5.64 -14.37 22.47
C SER A 20 -4.54 -14.30 23.52
N THR A 21 -3.30 -14.04 23.08
CA THR A 21 -2.16 -13.83 23.99
C THR A 21 -2.36 -12.61 24.89
N LEU A 22 -2.91 -11.50 24.40
CA LEU A 22 -3.19 -10.31 25.21
C LEU A 22 -4.23 -10.56 26.29
N LYS A 23 -5.29 -11.32 25.98
CA LYS A 23 -6.29 -11.73 26.96
C LYS A 23 -5.68 -12.60 28.07
N GLU A 24 -4.78 -13.49 27.71
CA GLU A 24 -4.07 -14.35 28.66
C GLU A 24 -2.97 -13.62 29.44
N SER A 25 -2.40 -12.55 28.87
CA SER A 25 -1.23 -11.83 29.40
C SER A 25 -1.51 -10.36 29.73
N ALA A 26 -2.72 -10.03 30.20
CA ALA A 26 -3.27 -8.69 30.42
C ALA A 26 -2.38 -7.63 31.15
N GLY A 27 -1.16 -7.96 31.56
CA GLY A 27 -0.13 -7.08 32.11
C GLY A 27 1.05 -6.73 31.19
N HIS A 28 1.12 -7.16 29.92
CA HIS A 28 2.23 -6.78 29.03
C HIS A 28 1.88 -5.63 28.07
N ALA A 29 2.18 -4.39 28.48
CA ALA A 29 2.02 -3.20 27.62
C ALA A 29 2.83 -3.27 26.31
N ALA A 30 3.97 -3.98 26.30
CA ALA A 30 4.83 -4.12 25.13
C ALA A 30 4.22 -5.00 24.02
N SER A 31 3.50 -6.08 24.38
CA SER A 31 2.79 -6.91 23.39
C SER A 31 1.61 -6.15 22.79
N LEU A 32 0.97 -5.31 23.60
CA LEU A 32 -0.12 -4.42 23.22
C LEU A 32 0.30 -3.41 22.14
N GLN A 33 1.44 -2.74 22.35
CA GLN A 33 1.97 -1.78 21.39
C GLN A 33 2.35 -2.43 20.04
N SER A 34 2.95 -3.62 20.07
CA SER A 34 3.26 -4.40 18.86
C SER A 34 1.99 -4.80 18.10
N LEU A 35 0.94 -5.18 18.82
CA LEU A 35 -0.33 -5.59 18.21
C LEU A 35 -1.11 -4.43 17.63
N VAL A 36 -1.08 -3.27 18.28
CA VAL A 36 -1.60 -2.02 17.73
C VAL A 36 -0.90 -1.66 16.41
N GLY A 37 0.42 -1.81 16.34
CA GLY A 37 1.18 -1.59 15.09
C GLY A 37 0.73 -2.53 13.97
N LYS A 38 0.58 -3.82 14.26
CA LYS A 38 0.07 -4.80 13.31
C LYS A 38 -1.40 -4.56 12.92
N TRP A 39 -2.20 -4.03 13.84
CA TRP A 39 -3.58 -3.64 13.58
C TRP A 39 -3.67 -2.49 12.60
N GLY A 40 -2.82 -1.46 12.79
CA GLY A 40 -2.69 -0.37 11.84
C GLY A 40 -2.30 -0.85 10.45
N GLU A 41 -1.29 -1.73 10.35
CA GLU A 41 -0.84 -2.30 9.07
C GLU A 41 -1.94 -3.15 8.39
N ALA A 42 -2.66 -3.97 9.16
CA ALA A 42 -3.74 -4.79 8.64
C ALA A 42 -4.94 -3.94 8.16
N SER A 43 -5.28 -2.88 8.90
CA SER A 43 -6.33 -1.93 8.53
C SER A 43 -5.98 -1.16 7.26
N GLU A 44 -4.72 -0.76 7.12
CA GLU A 44 -4.21 -0.11 5.92
C GLU A 44 -4.28 -1.03 4.69
N LYS A 45 -3.73 -2.24 4.80
CA LYS A 45 -3.79 -3.25 3.74
C LYS A 45 -5.24 -3.59 3.34
N TYR A 46 -6.14 -3.71 4.32
CA TYR A 46 -7.57 -3.91 4.07
C TYR A 46 -8.13 -2.79 3.19
N ARG A 47 -7.88 -1.53 3.56
CA ARG A 47 -8.39 -0.37 2.83
C ARG A 47 -7.76 -0.23 1.44
N ASP A 48 -6.48 -0.56 1.30
CA ASP A 48 -5.79 -0.54 0.00
C ASP A 48 -6.39 -1.58 -0.95
N VAL A 49 -6.69 -2.78 -0.45
CA VAL A 49 -7.38 -3.83 -1.21
C VAL A 49 -8.80 -3.41 -1.56
N GLU A 50 -9.54 -2.84 -0.61
CA GLU A 50 -10.89 -2.32 -0.85
C GLU A 50 -10.89 -1.25 -1.95
N ARG A 51 -9.92 -0.32 -1.92
CA ARG A 51 -9.77 0.74 -2.92
C ARG A 51 -9.31 0.22 -4.28
N SER A 52 -8.42 -0.77 -4.31
CA SER A 52 -7.88 -1.32 -5.56
C SER A 52 -8.84 -2.32 -6.23
N LYS A 53 -9.73 -2.95 -5.46
CA LYS A 53 -10.64 -4.01 -5.93
C LYS A 53 -12.12 -3.65 -5.84
N ALA A 54 -12.49 -2.41 -5.51
CA ALA A 54 -13.86 -1.94 -5.55
C ALA A 54 -14.51 -2.28 -6.91
N GLY A 55 -15.47 -3.21 -6.92
CA GLY A 55 -16.20 -3.66 -8.10
C GLY A 55 -15.59 -4.82 -8.92
N ALA A 56 -14.39 -5.31 -8.58
CA ALA A 56 -13.69 -6.40 -9.31
C ALA A 56 -13.38 -7.63 -8.44
N MET A 57 -14.00 -7.72 -7.25
CA MET A 57 -13.70 -8.73 -6.24
C MET A 57 -14.54 -9.99 -6.46
N SER A 58 -13.91 -11.17 -6.45
CA SER A 58 -14.65 -12.44 -6.47
C SER A 58 -15.48 -12.60 -5.19
N TYR A 59 -16.63 -13.29 -5.25
CA TYR A 59 -17.51 -13.53 -4.09
C TYR A 59 -16.74 -14.07 -2.86
N LYS A 60 -15.78 -14.97 -3.08
CA LYS A 60 -14.92 -15.52 -2.01
C LYS A 60 -14.00 -14.48 -1.37
N GLU A 61 -13.50 -13.54 -2.17
CA GLU A 61 -12.64 -12.45 -1.69
C GLU A 61 -13.46 -11.38 -0.98
N ALA A 62 -14.67 -11.09 -1.44
CA ALA A 62 -15.61 -10.20 -0.75
C ALA A 62 -15.98 -10.73 0.63
N LEU A 63 -16.28 -12.03 0.75
CA LEU A 63 -16.54 -12.68 2.03
C LEU A 63 -15.31 -12.65 2.95
N ALA A 64 -14.12 -12.90 2.40
CA ALA A 64 -12.87 -12.80 3.14
C ALA A 64 -12.64 -11.37 3.65
N MET A 65 -12.94 -10.35 2.85
CA MET A 65 -12.87 -8.95 3.24
C MET A 65 -13.93 -8.58 4.29
N GLU A 66 -15.15 -9.09 4.20
CA GLU A 66 -16.16 -8.84 5.23
C GLU A 66 -15.74 -9.47 6.58
N SER A 67 -15.21 -10.69 6.56
CA SER A 67 -14.67 -11.32 7.76
C SER A 67 -13.42 -10.61 8.31
N ALA A 68 -12.59 -10.05 7.42
CA ALA A 68 -11.46 -9.20 7.79
C ALA A 68 -11.90 -7.93 8.53
N LYS A 69 -12.92 -7.24 8.00
CA LYS A 69 -13.50 -6.06 8.64
C LYS A 69 -13.99 -6.36 10.05
N ARG A 70 -14.74 -7.45 10.22
CA ARG A 70 -15.24 -7.90 11.53
C ARG A 70 -14.11 -8.19 12.52
N GLN A 71 -13.02 -8.80 12.07
CA GLN A 71 -11.86 -9.07 12.92
C GLN A 71 -11.15 -7.79 13.37
N LEU A 72 -11.01 -6.80 12.48
CA LEU A 72 -10.44 -5.49 12.82
C LEU A 72 -11.30 -4.74 13.84
N GLU A 73 -12.63 -4.76 13.69
CA GLU A 73 -13.57 -4.13 14.63
C GLU A 73 -13.56 -4.82 16.00
N ASN A 74 -13.50 -6.16 16.02
CA ASN A 74 -13.41 -6.92 17.25
C ASN A 74 -12.09 -6.66 18.00
N PHE A 75 -11.00 -6.43 17.28
CA PHE A 75 -9.73 -6.03 17.88
C PHE A 75 -9.82 -4.62 18.49
N ASP A 76 -10.38 -3.63 17.78
CA ASP A 76 -10.53 -2.25 18.32
C ASP A 76 -11.36 -2.23 19.61
N ARG A 77 -12.47 -2.99 19.66
CA ARG A 77 -13.28 -3.11 20.89
C ARG A 77 -12.47 -3.69 22.04
N GLN A 78 -11.75 -4.78 21.81
CA GLN A 78 -10.94 -5.43 22.85
C GLN A 78 -9.75 -4.58 23.28
N PHE A 79 -9.11 -3.89 22.34
CA PHE A 79 -8.04 -2.93 22.63
C PHE A 79 -8.57 -1.81 23.53
N LYS A 80 -9.74 -1.25 23.19
CA LYS A 80 -10.41 -0.25 24.02
C LYS A 80 -10.73 -0.79 25.42
N ASP A 81 -11.29 -1.98 25.52
CA ASP A 81 -11.63 -2.59 26.81
C ASP A 81 -10.38 -2.79 27.68
N ILE A 82 -9.27 -3.28 27.11
CA ILE A 82 -8.01 -3.44 27.84
C ILE A 82 -7.46 -2.09 28.30
N CYS A 83 -7.44 -1.08 27.42
CA CYS A 83 -6.98 0.27 27.79
C CYS A 83 -7.84 0.89 28.89
N LEU A 84 -9.17 0.68 28.88
CA LEU A 84 -10.08 1.17 29.92
C LEU A 84 -9.87 0.43 31.25
N ILE A 85 -9.71 -0.90 31.22
CA ILE A 85 -9.43 -1.70 32.42
C ILE A 85 -8.08 -1.31 33.05
N GLN A 86 -7.09 -0.96 32.23
CA GLN A 86 -5.78 -0.50 32.69
C GLN A 86 -5.78 0.98 33.15
N GLY A 87 -6.91 1.68 33.11
CA GLY A 87 -6.99 3.11 33.43
C GLY A 87 -6.28 4.02 32.43
N GLN A 88 -5.87 3.48 31.28
CA GLN A 88 -5.11 4.14 30.21
C GLN A 88 -6.02 4.53 29.03
N GLY A 89 -7.18 5.15 29.30
CA GLY A 89 -8.07 5.65 28.24
C GLY A 89 -7.42 6.71 27.33
N ASP A 90 -6.43 7.43 27.85
CA ASP A 90 -5.62 8.38 27.09
C ASP A 90 -4.67 7.68 26.10
N LEU A 91 -4.18 6.49 26.45
CA LEU A 91 -3.37 5.67 25.54
C LEU A 91 -4.19 5.22 24.32
N TYR A 92 -5.46 4.84 24.52
CA TYR A 92 -6.36 4.50 23.40
C TYR A 92 -6.52 5.69 22.44
N THR A 93 -6.78 6.88 22.99
CA THR A 93 -7.03 8.09 22.21
C THR A 93 -5.76 8.54 21.48
N SER A 94 -4.62 8.56 22.15
CA SER A 94 -3.33 8.91 21.54
C SER A 94 -2.89 7.91 20.46
N VAL A 95 -3.12 6.60 20.67
CA VAL A 95 -2.89 5.58 19.65
C VAL A 95 -3.74 5.82 18.42
N LYS A 96 -5.04 6.09 18.61
CA LYS A 96 -5.96 6.36 17.51
C LYS A 96 -5.57 7.62 16.73
N ASN A 97 -5.24 8.69 17.43
CA ASN A 97 -4.76 9.94 16.83
C ASN A 97 -3.46 9.73 16.05
N ARG A 98 -2.48 8.99 16.61
CA ARG A 98 -1.23 8.68 15.90
C ARG A 98 -1.45 7.80 14.68
N MET A 99 -2.43 6.90 14.73
CA MET A 99 -2.81 6.11 13.55
C MET A 99 -3.45 6.97 12.48
N GLU A 100 -4.30 7.93 12.83
CA GLU A 100 -4.84 8.91 11.88
C GLU A 100 -3.75 9.82 11.30
N GLU A 101 -2.80 10.27 12.11
CA GLU A 101 -1.64 11.05 11.65
C GLU A 101 -0.76 10.24 10.70
N SER A 102 -0.49 8.98 11.04
CA SER A 102 0.30 8.05 10.22
C SER A 102 -0.42 7.79 8.88
N ARG A 103 -1.75 7.68 8.92
CA ARG A 103 -2.60 7.56 7.73
C ARG A 103 -2.49 8.79 6.82
N LEU A 104 -2.57 9.99 7.39
CA LEU A 104 -2.44 11.25 6.65
C LEU A 104 -1.02 11.43 6.09
N ALA A 105 0.01 11.02 6.84
CA ALA A 105 1.39 11.06 6.39
C ALA A 105 1.60 10.09 5.20
N HIS A 106 1.10 8.86 5.30
CA HIS A 106 1.26 7.87 4.25
C HIS A 106 0.50 8.25 2.96
N GLU A 107 -0.71 8.82 3.08
CA GLU A 107 -1.43 9.34 1.92
C GLU A 107 -0.64 10.47 1.21
N LYS A 108 0.01 11.36 1.97
CA LYS A 108 0.88 12.41 1.41
C LYS A 108 2.12 11.83 0.73
N GLU A 109 2.73 10.79 1.31
CA GLU A 109 3.89 10.12 0.72
C GLU A 109 3.53 9.37 -0.57
N VAL A 110 2.43 8.62 -0.58
CA VAL A 110 1.92 7.92 -1.76
C VAL A 110 1.58 8.91 -2.88
N ALA A 111 0.97 10.06 -2.56
CA ALA A 111 0.71 11.12 -3.52
C ALA A 111 2.01 11.66 -4.13
N LYS A 112 3.03 11.95 -3.32
CA LYS A 112 4.36 12.38 -3.79
C LYS A 112 5.03 11.34 -4.68
N ILE A 113 4.95 10.05 -4.33
CA ILE A 113 5.52 8.96 -5.14
C ILE A 113 4.80 8.85 -6.49
N LYS A 114 3.46 8.97 -6.51
CA LYS A 114 2.70 8.96 -7.77
C LYS A 114 3.05 10.12 -8.68
N LEU A 115 3.28 11.32 -8.13
CA LEU A 115 3.73 12.48 -8.89
C LEU A 115 5.12 12.25 -9.51
N ARG A 116 6.08 11.78 -8.71
CA ARG A 116 7.44 11.43 -9.20
C ARG A 116 7.41 10.39 -10.32
N ARG A 117 6.57 9.35 -10.21
CA ARG A 117 6.42 8.34 -11.27
C ARG A 117 5.88 8.93 -12.58
N LYS A 118 4.96 9.91 -12.50
CA LYS A 118 4.44 10.60 -13.69
C LYS A 118 5.52 11.46 -14.36
N GLU A 119 6.34 12.14 -13.58
CA GLU A 119 7.46 12.95 -14.09
C GLU A 119 8.51 12.09 -14.81
N ILE A 120 8.92 10.97 -14.20
CA ILE A 120 9.86 10.03 -14.82
C ILE A 120 9.30 9.49 -16.14
N ARG A 121 8.02 9.13 -16.20
CA ARG A 121 7.40 8.61 -17.44
C ARG A 121 7.32 9.68 -18.54
N LYS A 122 7.08 10.94 -18.18
CA LYS A 122 7.12 12.06 -19.14
C LYS A 122 8.54 12.28 -19.68
N ASN A 123 9.54 12.26 -18.81
CA ASN A 123 10.94 12.43 -19.20
C ASN A 123 11.43 11.27 -20.08
N LEU A 124 11.04 10.03 -19.78
CA LEU A 124 11.34 8.86 -20.62
C LEU A 124 10.68 8.95 -22.01
N ASN A 125 9.42 9.39 -22.09
CA ASN A 125 8.76 9.57 -23.38
C ASN A 125 9.45 10.68 -24.19
N LEU A 126 9.79 11.81 -23.58
CA LEU A 126 10.51 12.90 -24.25
C LEU A 126 11.90 12.46 -24.71
N ALA A 127 12.66 11.79 -23.84
CA ALA A 127 13.97 11.23 -24.18
C ALA A 127 13.87 10.20 -25.31
N GLY A 128 12.84 9.34 -25.29
CA GLY A 128 12.55 8.37 -26.33
C GLY A 128 12.22 9.04 -27.67
N THR A 129 11.42 10.10 -27.68
CA THR A 129 11.10 10.86 -28.90
C THR A 129 12.32 11.57 -29.47
N VAL A 130 13.16 12.19 -28.62
CA VAL A 130 14.39 12.86 -29.07
C VAL A 130 15.41 11.85 -29.61
N ALA A 131 15.60 10.72 -28.93
CA ALA A 131 16.48 9.66 -29.39
C ALA A 131 15.99 9.04 -30.72
N PHE A 132 14.68 8.82 -30.86
CA PHE A 132 14.09 8.33 -32.10
C PHE A 132 14.28 9.33 -33.25
N ALA A 133 14.04 10.62 -33.02
CA ALA A 133 14.26 11.66 -34.01
C ALA A 133 15.74 11.74 -34.46
N TRP A 134 16.68 11.59 -33.52
CA TRP A 134 18.12 11.57 -33.83
C TRP A 134 18.51 10.37 -34.70
N VAL A 135 18.02 9.17 -34.36
CA VAL A 135 18.30 7.94 -35.13
C VAL A 135 17.72 8.04 -36.54
N VAL A 136 16.49 8.55 -36.68
CA VAL A 136 15.86 8.77 -37.99
C VAL A 136 16.65 9.79 -38.81
N PHE A 137 17.08 10.90 -38.21
CA PHE A 137 17.89 11.90 -38.89
C PHE A 137 19.23 11.33 -39.39
N MET A 138 19.93 10.56 -38.56
CA MET A 138 21.17 9.90 -38.95
C MET A 138 20.97 8.86 -40.06
N ALA A 139 19.85 8.12 -40.03
CA ALA A 139 19.51 7.18 -41.10
C ALA A 139 19.28 7.88 -42.44
N PHE A 140 18.63 9.05 -42.44
CA PHE A 140 18.47 9.87 -43.66
C PHE A 140 19.79 10.41 -44.19
N VAL A 141 20.70 10.86 -43.32
CA VAL A 141 22.03 11.32 -43.73
C VAL A 141 22.83 10.19 -44.36
N TRP A 142 22.81 8.99 -43.76
CA TRP A 142 23.47 7.81 -44.32
C TRP A 142 22.87 7.38 -45.66
N ALA A 143 21.55 7.38 -45.78
CA ALA A 143 20.87 7.08 -47.04
C ALA A 143 21.22 8.10 -48.13
N PHE A 144 21.32 9.39 -47.77
CA PHE A 144 21.70 10.45 -48.71
C PHE A 144 23.15 10.28 -49.19
N VAL A 145 24.09 10.02 -48.28
CA VAL A 145 25.50 9.76 -48.63
C VAL A 145 25.60 8.53 -49.53
N TRP A 146 24.90 7.44 -49.19
CA TRP A 146 24.89 6.23 -50.01
C TRP A 146 24.30 6.45 -51.41
N ILE A 147 23.24 7.25 -51.54
CA ILE A 147 22.65 7.62 -52.83
C ILE A 147 23.64 8.45 -53.66
N VAL A 148 24.34 9.41 -53.07
CA VAL A 148 25.33 10.23 -53.78
C VAL A 148 26.53 9.38 -54.22
N GLU A 149 26.99 8.45 -53.39
CA GLU A 149 28.12 7.57 -53.70
C GLU A 149 27.76 6.48 -54.72
N ASN A 150 26.49 6.09 -54.80
CA ASN A 150 25.98 5.09 -55.73
C ASN A 150 25.21 5.69 -56.91
N SER A 151 25.25 7.02 -57.08
CA SER A 151 24.76 7.71 -58.28
C SER A 151 25.86 7.64 -59.35
N PRO A 152 25.66 6.89 -60.44
CA PRO A 152 26.62 6.85 -61.53
C PRO A 152 26.61 8.20 -62.27
N ASP A 153 27.77 8.83 -62.42
CA ASP A 153 28.01 9.87 -63.43
C ASP A 153 27.71 9.34 -64.84
#